data_AF-A0A661XDM4-F1
#
_entry.id   AF-A0A661XDM4-F1
#
_cell.length_a   1.000
_cell.length_b   1.000
_cell.length_c   1.000
_cell.angle_alpha   90.00
_cell.angle_beta   90.00
_cell.angle_gamma   90.00
#
_symmetry.space_group_name_H-M   'P 1'
#
loop_
_entity.id
_entity.type
_entity.pdbx_description
1 polymer ?
#
loop_
_entity_poly.entity_id
_entity_poly.type
_entity_poly.pdbx_seq_one_letter_code
_entity_poly.pdbx_strand_id
1 'polypeptide(L)'
;MARRKTKTASEMFPLVAEFKRSGMTQQAFSKKKQIAYGMFLYWLKKYNDTQKPKSPRKTAHFTEVKVAAARPERMIIIKYGSGTEVHIPV
;
A
#
# COMPACT_ATOMS: atom_id res chain seq x y z
N MET A 1 8.89 8.77 37.68
CA MET A 1 8.04 8.94 36.48
C MET A 1 7.00 7.82 36.44
N ALA A 2 5.70 8.13 36.49
CA ALA A 2 4.65 7.10 36.49
C ALA A 2 4.49 6.49 35.07
N ARG A 3 4.53 5.15 34.97
CA ARG A 3 4.31 4.41 33.74
C ARG A 3 2.83 4.55 33.35
N ARG A 4 2.51 5.25 32.25
CA ARG A 4 1.12 5.33 31.77
C ARG A 4 0.61 3.92 31.46
N LYS A 5 -0.45 3.49 32.14
CA LYS A 5 -1.11 2.21 31.89
C LYS A 5 -1.77 2.27 30.52
N THR A 6 -1.25 1.51 29.56
CA THR A 6 -1.84 1.38 28.22
C THR A 6 -3.13 0.57 28.32
N LYS A 7 -4.24 1.13 27.83
CA LYS A 7 -5.50 0.38 27.74
C LYS A 7 -5.32 -0.83 26.81
N THR A 8 -5.87 -1.96 27.22
CA THR A 8 -5.82 -3.22 26.46
C THR A 8 -6.86 -3.21 25.33
N ALA A 9 -6.69 -4.07 24.32
CA ALA A 9 -7.63 -4.15 23.19
C ALA A 9 -9.08 -4.43 23.66
N SER A 10 -9.22 -5.20 24.73
CA SER A 10 -10.50 -5.52 25.38
C SER A 10 -11.23 -4.26 25.90
N GLU A 11 -10.49 -3.27 26.39
CA GLU A 11 -11.08 -2.02 26.90
C GLU A 11 -11.38 -1.01 25.79
N MET A 12 -10.61 -1.04 24.70
CA MET A 12 -10.68 -0.04 23.63
C MET A 12 -11.75 -0.38 22.58
N PHE A 13 -11.83 -1.65 22.18
CA PHE A 13 -12.68 -2.08 21.06
C PHE A 13 -14.18 -1.94 21.30
N PRO A 14 -14.72 -2.15 22.53
CA PRO A 14 -16.12 -1.88 22.82
C PRO A 14 -16.51 -0.42 22.57
N LEU A 15 -15.63 0.54 22.92
CA LEU A 15 -15.86 1.96 22.69
C LEU A 15 -15.86 2.31 21.19
N VAL A 16 -15.02 1.64 20.40
CA VAL A 16 -15.02 1.80 18.94
C VAL A 16 -16.29 1.19 18.32
N ALA A 17 -16.76 0.06 18.84
CA ALA A 17 -18.03 -0.54 18.39
C ALA A 17 -19.23 0.35 18.73
N GLU A 18 -19.25 0.95 19.93
CA GLU A 18 -20.26 1.94 20.32
C GLU A 18 -20.23 3.16 19.40
N PHE A 19 -19.04 3.68 19.10
CA PHE A 19 -18.88 4.78 18.14
C PHE A 19 -19.49 4.44 16.77
N LYS A 20 -19.20 3.26 16.22
CA LYS A 20 -19.73 2.83 14.92
C LYS A 20 -21.26 2.76 14.90
N ARG A 21 -21.90 2.48 16.04
CA ARG A 21 -23.37 2.47 16.18
C ARG A 21 -23.95 3.86 16.43
N SER A 22 -23.16 4.78 16.98
CA SER A 22 -23.63 6.10 17.42
C SER A 22 -23.96 7.08 16.30
N GLY A 23 -23.39 6.90 15.09
CA GLY A 23 -23.50 7.86 13.99
C GLY A 23 -22.84 9.22 14.25
N MET A 24 -22.12 9.37 15.37
CA MET A 24 -21.46 10.63 15.73
C MET A 24 -20.18 10.85 14.92
N THR A 25 -19.73 12.10 14.86
CA THR A 25 -18.37 12.38 14.39
C THR A 25 -17.34 11.92 15.42
N GLN A 26 -16.13 11.62 14.96
CA GLN A 26 -15.05 11.14 15.84
C GLN A 26 -14.73 12.13 16.97
N GLN A 27 -14.76 13.43 16.68
CA GLN A 27 -14.54 14.50 17.66
C GLN A 27 -15.68 14.59 18.69
N ALA A 28 -16.93 14.50 18.24
CA ALA A 28 -18.09 14.54 19.13
C ALA A 28 -18.09 13.32 20.08
N PHE A 29 -17.78 12.14 19.55
CA PHE A 29 -17.70 10.92 20.34
C PHE A 29 -16.55 10.97 21.35
N SER A 30 -15.36 11.42 20.93
CA SER A 30 -14.21 11.53 21.83
C SER A 30 -14.47 12.52 22.97
N LYS A 31 -15.14 13.65 22.67
CA LYS A 31 -15.54 14.64 23.68
C LYS A 31 -16.57 14.06 24.66
N LYS A 32 -17.62 13.38 24.15
CA LYS A 32 -18.67 12.77 24.97
C LYS A 32 -18.13 11.70 25.93
N LYS A 33 -17.16 10.89 25.47
CA LYS A 33 -16.56 9.80 26.25
C LYS A 33 -15.32 10.23 27.04
N GLN A 34 -14.96 11.52 27.01
CA GLN A 34 -13.77 12.07 27.67
C GLN A 34 -12.48 11.33 27.27
N ILE A 35 -12.37 10.98 25.99
CA ILE A 35 -11.20 10.34 25.41
C ILE A 35 -10.42 11.40 24.64
N ALA A 36 -9.10 11.46 24.84
CA ALA A 36 -8.24 12.30 24.02
C ALA A 36 -8.39 11.92 22.54
N TYR A 37 -8.62 12.91 21.67
CA TYR A 37 -8.94 12.67 20.25
C TYR A 37 -7.89 11.80 19.54
N GLY A 38 -6.59 12.10 19.71
CA GLY A 38 -5.51 11.31 19.13
C GLY A 38 -5.47 9.85 19.64
N MET A 39 -5.85 9.63 20.90
CA MET A 39 -5.95 8.29 21.47
C MET A 39 -7.12 7.51 20.85
N PHE A 40 -8.26 8.18 20.64
CA PHE A 40 -9.40 7.58 19.94
C PHE A 40 -9.07 7.21 18.48
N LEU A 41 -8.36 8.08 17.75
CA LEU A 41 -7.89 7.79 16.39
C LEU A 41 -6.97 6.56 16.35
N TYR A 42 -6.06 6.44 17.32
CA TYR A 42 -5.22 5.26 17.46
C TYR A 42 -6.04 3.97 17.66
N TRP A 43 -7.06 4.01 18.52
CA TRP A 43 -7.95 2.86 18.75
C TRP A 43 -8.74 2.49 17.51
N LEU A 44 -9.26 3.48 16.79
CA LEU A 44 -10.03 3.28 15.56
C LEU A 44 -9.15 2.64 14.47
N LYS A 45 -7.92 3.12 14.29
CA LYS A 45 -6.94 2.54 13.37
C LYS A 45 -6.67 1.08 13.73
N LYS A 46 -6.33 0.83 15.00
CA LYS A 46 -6.01 -0.52 15.50
C LYS A 46 -7.18 -1.49 15.32
N TYR A 47 -8.40 -1.06 15.62
CA TYR A 47 -9.61 -1.83 15.40
C TYR A 47 -9.78 -2.21 13.92
N ASN A 48 -9.63 -1.25 13.02
CA ASN A 48 -9.77 -1.50 11.58
C ASN A 48 -8.66 -2.43 11.05
N ASP A 49 -7.43 -2.30 11.53
CA ASP A 49 -6.31 -3.16 11.15
C ASP A 49 -6.53 -4.61 11.62
N THR A 50 -7.15 -4.83 12.79
CA THR A 50 -7.51 -6.19 13.26
C THR A 50 -8.69 -6.81 12.50
N GLN A 51 -9.58 -6.00 11.93
CA GLN A 51 -10.74 -6.51 11.17
C GLN A 51 -10.41 -6.80 9.71
N LYS A 52 -9.34 -6.21 9.16
CA LYS A 52 -8.88 -6.53 7.82
C LYS A 52 -8.27 -7.93 7.85
N PRO A 53 -8.64 -8.84 6.92
CA PRO A 53 -7.84 -10.03 6.69
C PRO A 53 -6.40 -9.57 6.45
N LYS A 54 -5.42 -10.25 7.03
CA LYS A 54 -4.00 -9.97 6.81
C LYS A 54 -3.74 -10.11 5.32
N SER A 55 -3.91 -9.03 4.55
CA SER A 55 -3.46 -9.00 3.18
C SER A 55 -1.97 -9.31 3.25
N PRO A 56 -1.43 -10.18 2.37
CA PRO A 56 0.00 -10.37 2.30
C PRO A 56 0.63 -8.97 2.26
N ARG A 57 1.51 -8.72 3.24
CA ARG A 57 2.22 -7.46 3.46
C ARG A 57 2.61 -6.96 2.08
N LYS A 58 2.04 -5.82 1.63
CA LYS A 58 2.25 -5.28 0.28
C LYS A 58 3.72 -5.46 -0.06
N THR A 59 4.01 -6.44 -0.91
CA THR A 59 5.36 -6.72 -1.36
C THR A 59 5.88 -5.42 -1.96
N ALA A 60 7.16 -5.16 -1.69
CA ALA A 60 7.81 -3.88 -1.89
C ALA A 60 7.35 -3.18 -3.18
N HIS A 61 7.31 -1.84 -3.15
CA HIS A 61 7.08 -0.96 -4.31
C HIS A 61 8.07 -1.17 -5.48
N PHE A 62 8.95 -2.15 -5.35
CA PHE A 62 9.89 -2.55 -6.36
C PHE A 62 9.16 -3.37 -7.43
N THR A 63 9.00 -2.74 -8.59
CA THR A 63 8.59 -3.43 -9.81
C THR A 63 9.86 -3.71 -10.61
N GLU A 64 10.19 -4.99 -10.77
CA GLU A 64 11.30 -5.40 -11.61
C GLU A 64 11.00 -5.05 -13.07
N VAL A 65 11.80 -4.16 -13.67
CA VAL A 65 11.68 -3.81 -15.08
C VAL A 65 12.42 -4.86 -15.90
N LYS A 66 11.66 -5.68 -16.62
CA LYS A 66 12.23 -6.63 -17.59
C LYS A 66 12.47 -5.91 -18.91
N VAL A 67 13.72 -5.85 -19.35
CA VAL A 67 14.08 -5.40 -20.69
C VAL A 67 13.67 -6.50 -21.67
N ALA A 68 12.82 -6.17 -22.64
CA ALA A 68 12.48 -7.09 -23.71
C ALA A 68 13.77 -7.48 -24.45
N ALA A 69 13.96 -8.78 -24.71
CA ALA A 69 15.11 -9.28 -25.46
C ALA A 69 15.28 -8.46 -26.75
N ALA A 70 16.52 -8.08 -27.04
CA ALA A 70 16.87 -7.28 -28.21
C ALA A 70 16.17 -7.86 -29.45
N ARG A 71 15.39 -7.01 -30.14
CA ARG A 71 14.81 -7.41 -31.42
C ARG A 71 15.97 -7.77 -32.36
N PRO A 72 15.87 -8.84 -33.16
CA PRO A 72 16.89 -9.12 -34.15
C PRO A 72 17.01 -7.91 -35.05
N GLU A 73 18.23 -7.37 -35.13
CA GLU A 73 18.60 -6.26 -36.00
C GLU A 73 18.20 -6.65 -37.42
N ARG A 74 17.25 -5.92 -38.00
CA ARG A 74 16.80 -6.20 -39.36
C ARG A 74 17.86 -5.59 -40.26
N MET A 75 18.40 -6.40 -41.17
CA MET A 75 19.44 -5.97 -42.09
C MET A 75 18.96 -6.20 -43.51
N ILE A 76 18.98 -5.16 -44.34
CA ILE A 76 18.77 -5.27 -45.78
C ILE A 76 20.12 -5.59 -46.40
N ILE A 77 20.20 -6.70 -47.14
CA ILE A 77 21.39 -7.13 -47.88
C ILE A 77 21.13 -6.89 -49.37
N ILE A 78 21.89 -5.98 -49.98
CA ILE A 78 21.86 -5.70 -51.42
C ILE A 78 23.08 -6.34 -52.08
N LYS A 79 22.85 -7.26 -53.03
CA LYS A 79 23.92 -7.96 -53.76
C LYS A 79 24.02 -7.45 -55.19
N TYR A 80 25.21 -7.03 -55.61
CA TYR A 80 25.48 -6.56 -56.97
C TYR A 80 26.20 -7.65 -57.79
N GLY A 81 25.98 -7.67 -59.11
CA GLY A 81 26.62 -8.63 -60.02
C GLY A 81 28.15 -8.55 -60.07
N SER A 82 28.75 -7.48 -59.53
CA SER A 82 30.19 -7.33 -59.32
C SER A 82 30.74 -8.10 -58.11
N GLY A 83 29.89 -8.78 -57.35
CA GLY A 83 30.26 -9.49 -56.11
C GLY A 83 30.29 -8.61 -54.86
N THR A 84 29.88 -7.34 -54.96
CA THR A 84 29.79 -6.43 -53.81
C THR A 84 28.48 -6.64 -53.04
N GLU A 85 28.56 -6.65 -51.71
CA GLU A 85 27.39 -6.73 -50.82
C GLU A 85 27.29 -5.46 -49.95
N VAL A 86 26.10 -4.87 -49.86
CA VAL A 86 25.83 -3.68 -49.01
C VAL A 86 24.83 -4.07 -47.92
N HIS A 87 25.20 -3.78 -46.68
CA HIS A 87 24.45 -4.14 -45.47
C HIS A 87 23.89 -2.88 -44.83
N ILE A 88 22.56 -2.75 -44.75
CA ILE A 88 21.87 -1.58 -44.20
C ILE A 88 21.04 -2.02 -42.98
N PRO A 89 21.32 -1.50 -41.76
CA PRO A 89 20.48 -1.75 -40.59
C PRO A 89 19.15 -1.00 -40.71
N VAL A 90 18.03 -1.64 -40.34
CA VAL A 90 16.67 -1.07 -40.32
C VAL A 90 15.90 -1.36 -39.03
#